data_AF-A0A7K1B4X2-F1
#
_entry.id   AF-A0A7K1B4X2-F1
#
_cell.length_a   1.000
_cell.length_b   1.000
_cell.length_c   1.000
_cell.angle_alpha   90.00
_cell.angle_beta   90.00
_cell.angle_gamma   90.00
#
_symmetry.space_group_name_H-M   'P 1'
#
loop_
_entity.id
_entity.type
_entity.pdbx_description
1 polymer ?
#
loop_
_entity_poly.entity_id
_entity_poly.type
_entity_poly.pdbx_seq_one_letter_code
_entity_poly.pdbx_strand_id
1 'polypeptide(L)'
;MALQFAEIDRRLGDEHGFASLEFTESEDRLDFTRRDDRVRVSATYAEGSVEVPVDRLRSELRRFSTWAAEEALRRHPCLRKHPEFATTFLDAG
;
A
#
# COMPACT_ATOMS: atom_id res chain seq x y z
N MET A 1 -5.50 7.00 -0.26
CA MET A 1 -4.77 6.20 0.74
C MET A 1 -5.01 4.70 0.62
N ALA A 2 -6.19 4.14 0.90
CA ALA A 2 -6.38 2.69 0.87
C ALA A 2 -6.13 2.06 -0.53
N LEU A 3 -6.48 2.79 -1.62
CA LEU A 3 -6.17 2.41 -3.01
C LEU A 3 -4.65 2.37 -3.30
N GLN A 4 -3.85 3.16 -2.60
CA GLN A 4 -2.40 3.25 -2.84
C GLN A 4 -1.66 2.06 -2.21
N PHE A 5 -2.16 1.50 -1.11
CA PHE A 5 -1.51 0.36 -0.44
C PHE A 5 -1.66 -0.96 -1.19
N ALA A 6 -2.81 -1.21 -1.81
CA ALA A 6 -3.01 -2.37 -2.68
C ALA A 6 -2.10 -2.31 -3.92
N GLU A 7 -1.95 -1.13 -4.53
CA GLU A 7 -1.03 -0.93 -5.66
C GLU A 7 0.43 -1.10 -5.25
N ILE A 8 0.83 -0.66 -4.05
CA ILE A 8 2.16 -0.94 -3.50
C ILE A 8 2.38 -2.44 -3.34
N ASP A 9 1.45 -3.20 -2.74
CA ASP A 9 1.57 -4.67 -2.61
C ASP A 9 1.74 -5.34 -3.97
N ARG A 10 0.93 -4.92 -4.95
CA ARG A 10 0.98 -5.46 -6.32
C ARG A 10 2.34 -5.23 -6.96
N ARG A 11 2.84 -3.99 -6.96
CA ARG A 11 4.13 -3.65 -7.57
C ARG A 11 5.30 -4.30 -6.86
N LEU A 12 5.25 -4.45 -5.54
CA LEU A 12 6.30 -5.15 -4.79
C LEU A 12 6.28 -6.67 -5.00
N GLY A 13 5.23 -7.22 -5.61
CA GLY A 13 5.21 -8.61 -6.09
C GLY A 13 6.24 -8.88 -7.20
N ASP A 14 6.59 -7.87 -7.98
CA ASP A 14 7.57 -7.95 -9.05
C ASP A 14 9.00 -7.91 -8.48
N GLU A 15 9.92 -8.72 -9.02
CA GLU A 15 11.31 -8.89 -8.53
C GLU A 15 12.12 -7.58 -8.55
N HIS A 16 11.71 -6.62 -9.39
CA HIS A 16 12.30 -5.28 -9.48
C HIS A 16 11.26 -4.15 -9.25
N GLY A 17 10.26 -4.44 -8.42
CA GLY A 17 9.16 -3.53 -8.13
C GLY A 17 9.58 -2.19 -7.53
N PHE A 18 8.95 -1.11 -8.01
CA PHE A 18 9.02 0.23 -7.43
C PHE A 18 7.63 0.83 -7.24
N ALA A 19 7.38 1.40 -6.07
CA ALA A 19 6.14 2.12 -5.77
C ALA A 19 6.44 3.37 -4.92
N SER A 20 5.58 4.37 -5.01
CA SER A 20 5.70 5.61 -4.25
C SER A 20 4.35 6.04 -3.70
N LEU A 21 4.34 6.53 -2.45
CA LEU A 21 3.16 7.10 -1.80
C LEU A 21 3.39 8.59 -1.53
N GLU A 22 2.59 9.43 -2.18
CA GLU A 22 2.62 10.89 -2.04
C GLU A 22 1.52 11.36 -1.08
N PHE A 23 1.86 12.28 -0.20
CA PHE A 23 0.91 12.87 0.75
C PHE A 23 0.22 14.07 0.10
N THR A 24 -1.11 14.12 0.12
CA THR A 24 -1.87 15.08 -0.72
C THR A 24 -1.72 16.55 -0.30
N GLU A 25 -1.16 16.81 0.88
CA GLU A 25 -0.97 18.16 1.44
C GLU A 25 0.51 18.62 1.44
N SER A 26 1.43 17.83 0.87
CA SER A 26 2.87 18.10 0.86
C SER A 26 3.55 17.44 -0.33
N GLU A 27 4.67 18.00 -0.83
CA GLU A 27 5.51 17.31 -1.83
C GLU A 27 6.28 16.09 -1.25
N ASP A 28 5.98 15.73 -0.02
CA ASP A 28 6.57 14.61 0.68
C ASP A 28 6.11 13.27 0.14
N ARG A 29 7.06 12.34 0.00
CA ARG A 29 6.82 11.02 -0.56
C ARG A 29 7.56 9.94 0.21
N LEU A 30 6.93 8.78 0.30
CA LEU A 30 7.57 7.52 0.69
C LEU A 30 7.85 6.68 -0.55
N ASP A 31 9.09 6.29 -0.74
CA ASP A 31 9.56 5.45 -1.84
C ASP A 31 9.86 4.03 -1.36
N PHE A 32 9.33 3.05 -2.10
CA PHE A 32 9.49 1.62 -1.84
C PHE A 32 10.26 0.99 -2.99
N THR A 33 11.47 0.50 -2.71
CA THR A 33 12.33 -0.15 -3.71
C THR A 33 12.63 -1.59 -3.28
N ARG A 34 12.20 -2.57 -4.07
CA ARG A 34 12.54 -3.96 -3.82
C ARG A 34 13.99 -4.27 -4.19
N ARG A 35 14.66 -5.03 -3.33
CA ARG A 35 15.98 -5.64 -3.56
C ARG A 35 15.93 -7.05 -2.99
N ASP A 36 15.85 -8.05 -3.89
CA ASP A 36 15.72 -9.46 -3.52
C ASP A 36 14.52 -9.73 -2.58
N ASP A 37 14.78 -10.22 -1.37
CA ASP A 37 13.81 -10.52 -0.31
C ASP A 37 13.54 -9.32 0.62
N ARG A 38 14.09 -8.14 0.30
CA ARG A 38 13.97 -6.91 1.09
C ARG A 38 13.32 -5.78 0.31
N VAL A 39 12.68 -4.88 1.05
CA VAL A 39 12.21 -3.60 0.53
C VAL A 39 12.88 -2.50 1.32
N ARG A 40 13.52 -1.59 0.60
CA ARG A 40 14.00 -0.32 1.15
C ARG A 40 12.87 0.70 1.09
N VAL A 41 12.58 1.30 2.23
CA VAL A 41 11.62 2.39 2.39
C VAL A 41 12.39 3.66 2.72
N SER A 42 12.26 4.69 1.91
CA SER A 42 12.87 6.00 2.13
C SER A 42 11.82 7.11 2.08
N ALA A 43 12.08 8.20 2.79
CA ALA A 43 11.24 9.39 2.82
C ALA A 43 11.98 10.58 2.20
N THR A 44 11.28 11.45 1.47
CA THR A 44 11.89 12.69 0.93
C THR A 44 12.14 13.75 2.00
N TYR A 45 11.37 13.74 3.09
CA TYR A 45 11.44 14.70 4.20
C TYR A 45 12.47 14.35 5.28
N ALA A 46 13.11 13.18 5.20
CA ALA A 46 14.07 12.73 6.19
C ALA A 46 15.22 12.00 5.53
N GLU A 47 16.45 12.34 5.90
CA GLU A 47 17.63 11.57 5.52
C GLU A 47 17.65 10.25 6.31
N GLY A 48 17.04 9.22 5.72
CA GLY A 48 16.95 7.90 6.33
C GLY A 48 16.26 6.90 5.42
N SER A 49 16.67 5.64 5.53
CA SER A 49 15.96 4.53 4.94
C SER A 49 15.89 3.36 5.90
N VAL A 50 14.80 2.61 5.83
CA VAL A 50 14.62 1.36 6.57
C VAL A 50 14.52 0.23 5.58
N GLU A 51 15.14 -0.91 5.89
CA GLU A 51 15.00 -2.14 5.12
C GLU A 51 14.18 -3.17 5.90
N VAL A 52 13.14 -3.69 5.25
CA VAL A 52 12.23 -4.69 5.83
C VAL A 52 12.11 -5.90 4.90
N PRO A 53 11.85 -7.11 5.42
CA PRO A 53 11.49 -8.26 4.58
C PRO A 53 10.27 -7.96 3.72
N VAL A 54 10.32 -8.33 2.43
CA VAL A 54 9.21 -8.18 1.48
C VAL A 54 7.95 -8.80 2.04
N ASP A 55 8.02 -10.06 2.49
CA ASP A 55 6.85 -10.80 2.97
C ASP A 55 6.21 -10.13 4.19
N ARG A 56 7.02 -9.54 5.06
CA ARG A 56 6.52 -8.80 6.23
C ARG A 56 5.81 -7.53 5.80
N LEU A 57 6.41 -6.73 4.92
CA LEU A 57 5.79 -5.49 4.44
C LEU A 57 4.48 -5.78 3.71
N ARG A 58 4.47 -6.76 2.81
CA ARG A 58 3.28 -7.19 2.07
C ARG A 58 2.16 -7.66 3.01
N SER A 59 2.50 -8.46 4.03
CA SER A 59 1.54 -8.90 5.04
C SER A 59 0.89 -7.74 5.80
N GLU A 60 1.70 -6.76 6.23
CA GLU A 60 1.19 -5.58 6.94
C GLU A 60 0.36 -4.67 6.02
N LEU A 61 0.77 -4.49 4.76
CA LEU A 61 0.02 -3.72 3.76
C LEU A 61 -1.35 -4.33 3.47
N ARG A 62 -1.41 -5.66 3.34
CA ARG A 62 -2.66 -6.41 3.18
C ARG A 62 -3.55 -6.24 4.40
N ARG A 63 -3.00 -6.45 5.59
CA ARG A 63 -3.74 -6.30 6.85
C ARG A 63 -4.34 -4.90 7.01
N PHE A 64 -3.54 -3.87 6.72
CA PHE A 64 -4.01 -2.49 6.75
C PHE A 64 -5.11 -2.24 5.72
N SER A 65 -4.92 -2.70 4.48
CA SER A 65 -5.89 -2.54 3.39
C SER A 65 -7.23 -3.21 3.72
N THR A 66 -7.21 -4.43 4.24
CA THR A 66 -8.41 -5.14 4.69
C THR A 66 -9.12 -4.38 5.81
N TRP A 67 -8.39 -3.98 6.85
CA TRP A 67 -8.96 -3.20 7.95
C TRP A 67 -9.58 -1.89 7.47
N ALA A 68 -8.89 -1.14 6.60
CA ALA A 68 -9.38 0.12 6.06
C ALA A 68 -10.64 -0.09 5.21
N ALA A 69 -10.70 -1.17 4.43
CA ALA A 69 -11.88 -1.54 3.64
C ALA A 69 -13.08 -1.89 4.53
N GLU A 70 -12.88 -2.71 5.55
CA GLU A 70 -13.91 -3.08 6.52
C GLU A 70 -14.47 -1.85 7.23
N GLU A 71 -13.59 -0.95 7.69
CA GLU A 71 -13.99 0.29 8.37
C GLU A 71 -14.75 1.23 7.43
N ALA A 72 -14.33 1.33 6.16
CA ALA A 72 -15.04 2.11 5.14
C ALA A 72 -16.45 1.54 4.87
N LEU A 73 -16.58 0.21 4.75
CA LEU A 73 -17.87 -0.46 4.57
C LEU A 73 -18.78 -0.30 5.79
N ARG A 74 -18.21 -0.31 7.01
CA ARG A 74 -18.94 -0.10 8.25
C ARG A 74 -19.54 1.30 8.34
N ARG A 75 -18.78 2.32 7.97
CA ARG A 75 -19.24 3.73 7.96
C ARG A 75 -20.13 4.06 6.78
N HIS A 76 -19.87 3.44 5.62
CA HIS A 76 -20.55 3.73 4.36
C HIS A 76 -20.95 2.43 3.64
N PRO A 77 -22.03 1.75 4.06
CA PRO A 77 -22.45 0.47 3.47
C PRO A 77 -22.76 0.52 1.97
N CYS A 78 -23.06 1.71 1.43
CA CYS A 78 -23.30 1.94 0.00
C CYS A 78 -22.07 1.61 -0.87
N LEU A 79 -20.86 1.66 -0.32
CA LEU A 79 -19.62 1.35 -1.03
C LEU A 79 -19.58 -0.10 -1.56
N ARG A 80 -20.33 -1.03 -0.96
CA ARG A 80 -20.45 -2.41 -1.50
C ARG A 80 -20.98 -2.46 -2.94
N LYS A 81 -21.74 -1.45 -3.35
CA LYS A 81 -22.34 -1.39 -4.69
C LYS A 81 -21.43 -0.73 -5.72
N HIS A 82 -20.30 -0.16 -5.30
CA HIS A 82 -19.34 0.48 -6.19
C HIS A 82 -18.32 -0.57 -6.68
N PRO A 83 -18.33 -0.90 -7.98
CA PRO A 83 -17.44 -1.93 -8.52
C PRO A 83 -15.96 -1.58 -8.31
N GLU A 84 -15.58 -0.31 -8.40
CA GLU A 84 -14.20 0.15 -8.15
C GLU A 84 -13.72 -0.15 -6.72
N PHE A 85 -14.62 -0.08 -5.73
CA PHE A 85 -14.31 -0.44 -4.36
C PHE A 85 -14.19 -1.95 -4.20
N ALA A 86 -15.09 -2.72 -4.82
CA ALA A 86 -15.04 -4.18 -4.79
C ALA A 86 -13.77 -4.72 -5.45
N THR A 87 -13.45 -4.29 -6.67
CA THR A 87 -12.28 -4.77 -7.42
C THR A 87 -10.96 -4.38 -6.75
N THR A 88 -10.91 -3.23 -6.06
CA THR A 88 -9.65 -2.79 -5.43
C THR A 88 -9.41 -3.37 -4.03
N PHE A 89 -10.48 -3.69 -3.29
CA PHE A 89 -10.35 -4.13 -1.89
C PHE A 89 -10.74 -5.60 -1.64
N LEU A 90 -11.54 -6.21 -2.51
CA LEU A 90 -11.99 -7.60 -2.35
C LEU A 90 -11.20 -8.57 -3.24
N ASP A 91 -10.75 -8.14 -4.42
CA ASP A 91 -9.98 -9.00 -5.35
C ASP A 91 -8.45 -8.91 -5.14
N ALA A 92 -7.98 -8.06 -4.22
CA ALA A 92 -6.56 -7.91 -3.87
C ALA A 92 -6.10 -8.83 -2.72
N GLY A 93 -6.98 -9.71 -2.22
CA GLY A 93 -6.71 -10.69 -1.17
C GLY A 93 -6.03 -11.95 -1.69
#